data_AF-A0A9E5N8B4-F1
#
_entry.id   AF-A0A9E5N8B4-F1
#
_cell.length_a   1.000
_cell.length_b   1.000
_cell.length_c   1.000
_cell.angle_alpha   90.00
_cell.angle_beta   90.00
_cell.angle_gamma   90.00
#
_symmetry.space_group_name_H-M   'P 1'
#
loop_
_entity.id
_entity.type
_entity.pdbx_description
1 polymer ?
#
loop_
_entity_poly.entity_id
_entity_poly.type
_entity_poly.pdbx_seq_one_letter_code
_entity_poly.pdbx_strand_id
1 'polypeptide(L)'
;TPIVGKKGIRHKPGRYVAPELGDFVNQKVEIREDLADAGKLYVFELHSRTFICTARDAALEGLTVEEVVTARARQRKRVREEVRALKALAKGVGDPMLDLLAAKSKEQGQVAAFHQQEPAEGPFIQEAESALKGREPVFKQFEPEPEDLQATKKLLTEEKVVPLHGDPFFQNEFERYRYLLREKKQLTQKDRAF
;
A
#
# COMPACT_ATOMS: atom_id res chain seq x y z
N THR A 1 -21.02 6.85 7.81
CA THR A 1 -21.74 8.13 7.89
C THR A 1 -20.82 9.25 7.43
N PRO A 2 -21.17 9.97 6.36
CA PRO A 2 -20.35 11.06 5.85
C PRO A 2 -20.42 12.31 6.73
N ILE A 3 -19.39 13.15 6.63
CA ILE A 3 -19.29 14.43 7.31
C ILE A 3 -19.65 15.53 6.29
N VAL A 4 -20.43 16.52 6.72
CA VAL A 4 -20.77 17.69 5.90
C VAL A 4 -19.54 18.60 5.76
N GLY A 5 -19.10 18.84 4.54
CA GLY A 5 -18.03 19.80 4.26
C GLY A 5 -18.57 21.19 3.92
N LYS A 6 -17.68 22.19 3.85
CA LYS A 6 -18.02 23.57 3.46
C LYS A 6 -18.73 23.71 2.10
N LYS A 7 -18.58 22.72 1.24
CA LYS A 7 -19.07 22.70 -0.14
C LYS A 7 -20.11 21.57 -0.33
N GLY A 8 -20.78 21.16 0.73
CA GLY A 8 -21.75 20.06 0.73
C GLY A 8 -21.18 18.71 1.16
N ILE A 9 -21.92 17.66 0.83
CA ILE A 9 -21.69 16.28 1.26
C ILE A 9 -21.04 15.49 0.13
N ARG A 10 -20.03 14.70 0.48
CA ARG A 10 -19.44 13.72 -0.43
C ARG A 10 -19.98 12.34 -0.12
N HIS A 11 -20.73 11.76 -1.06
CA HIS A 11 -21.28 10.41 -0.93
C HIS A 11 -21.12 9.66 -2.25
N LYS A 12 -20.55 8.46 -2.20
CA LYS A 12 -20.21 7.64 -3.38
C LYS A 12 -19.44 8.46 -4.46
N PRO A 13 -19.76 8.47 -5.78
CA PRO A 13 -19.00 9.30 -6.73
C PRO A 13 -19.49 10.75 -6.80
N GLY A 14 -20.58 11.10 -6.10
CA GLY A 14 -21.27 12.38 -6.24
C GLY A 14 -20.87 13.41 -5.17
N ARG A 15 -21.17 14.67 -5.50
CA ARG A 15 -21.10 15.80 -4.57
C ARG A 15 -22.46 16.44 -4.49
N TYR A 16 -23.09 16.31 -3.33
CA TYR A 16 -24.44 16.78 -3.12
C TYR A 16 -24.42 18.09 -2.35
N VAL A 17 -25.14 19.07 -2.87
CA VAL A 17 -25.18 20.42 -2.32
C VAL A 17 -26.63 20.79 -2.02
N ALA A 18 -26.83 21.39 -0.86
CA ALA A 18 -28.04 22.08 -0.46
C ALA A 18 -27.64 23.27 0.43
N PRO A 19 -28.35 24.41 0.36
CA PRO A 19 -28.05 25.59 1.17
C PRO A 19 -28.23 25.30 2.68
N GLU A 20 -29.20 24.47 3.04
CA GLU A 20 -29.55 24.08 4.41
C GLU A 20 -28.43 23.30 5.12
N LEU A 21 -27.48 22.72 4.37
CA LEU A 21 -26.32 22.04 4.93
C LEU A 21 -25.26 22.99 5.49
N GLY A 22 -25.36 24.29 5.21
CA GLY A 22 -24.42 25.31 5.68
C GLY A 22 -24.32 25.37 7.20
N ASP A 23 -25.44 25.14 7.90
CA ASP A 23 -25.50 25.21 9.36
C ASP A 23 -24.95 23.93 10.04
N PHE A 24 -24.87 22.84 9.29
CA PHE A 24 -24.44 21.52 9.77
C PHE A 24 -23.01 21.17 9.36
N VAL A 25 -22.18 22.16 8.99
CA VAL A 25 -20.79 21.94 8.57
C VAL A 25 -19.98 21.26 9.69
N ASN A 26 -19.17 20.27 9.30
CA ASN A 26 -18.38 19.39 10.16
C ASN A 26 -19.19 18.44 11.07
N GLN A 27 -20.51 18.36 10.89
CA GLN A 27 -21.32 17.38 11.59
C GLN A 27 -21.45 16.08 10.78
N LYS A 28 -21.63 14.96 11.50
CA LYS A 28 -21.92 13.66 10.89
C LYS A 28 -23.42 13.55 10.64
N VAL A 29 -23.78 13.13 9.44
CA VAL A 29 -25.18 12.98 9.02
C VAL A 29 -25.44 11.54 8.57
N GLU A 30 -26.70 11.13 8.70
CA GLU A 30 -27.22 9.91 8.07
C GLU A 30 -27.78 10.26 6.69
N ILE A 31 -27.58 9.37 5.73
CA ILE A 31 -28.01 9.58 4.34
C ILE A 31 -28.85 8.41 3.91
N ARG A 32 -29.96 8.73 3.23
CA ARG A 32 -30.75 7.77 2.47
C ARG A 32 -30.78 8.17 1.01
N GLU A 33 -30.61 7.16 0.17
CA GLU A 33 -30.55 7.33 -1.28
C GLU A 33 -31.88 6.95 -1.90
N ASP A 34 -32.22 7.63 -2.99
CA ASP A 34 -33.28 7.19 -3.88
C ASP A 34 -32.69 6.20 -4.91
N LEU A 35 -33.39 5.10 -5.16
CA LEU A 35 -32.97 4.12 -6.16
C LEU A 35 -33.31 4.59 -7.58
N ALA A 36 -34.38 5.39 -7.73
CA ALA A 36 -34.84 5.89 -9.02
C ALA A 36 -33.99 7.07 -9.52
N ASP A 37 -33.42 7.85 -8.59
CA ASP A 37 -32.65 9.05 -8.92
C ASP A 37 -31.36 9.12 -8.10
N ALA A 38 -30.24 8.80 -8.75
CA ALA A 38 -28.91 8.85 -8.14
C ALA A 38 -28.48 10.28 -7.78
N GLY A 39 -29.13 11.29 -8.36
CA GLY A 39 -28.86 12.71 -8.11
C GLY A 39 -29.47 13.24 -6.83
N LYS A 40 -30.35 12.50 -6.14
CA LYS A 40 -31.04 12.95 -4.93
C LYS A 40 -30.62 12.17 -3.69
N LEU A 41 -30.29 12.90 -2.64
CA LEU A 41 -30.04 12.34 -1.32
C LEU A 41 -30.91 13.00 -0.26
N TYR A 42 -31.46 12.19 0.63
CA TYR A 42 -32.17 12.64 1.81
C TYR A 42 -31.21 12.61 2.99
N VAL A 43 -31.01 13.78 3.60
CA VAL A 43 -30.06 13.96 4.70
C VAL A 43 -30.81 14.04 6.02
N PHE A 44 -30.38 13.23 6.97
CA PHE A 44 -30.94 13.16 8.31
C PHE A 44 -29.87 13.44 9.36
N GLU A 45 -30.29 14.02 10.48
CA GLU A 45 -29.43 14.16 11.65
C GLU A 45 -29.15 12.79 12.29
N LEU A 46 -27.91 12.56 12.73
CA LEU A 46 -27.48 11.24 13.20
C LEU A 46 -28.16 10.79 14.50
N HIS A 47 -28.43 11.71 15.43
CA HIS A 47 -28.99 11.38 16.76
C HIS A 47 -30.52 11.37 16.77
N SER A 48 -31.12 12.47 16.33
CA SER A 48 -32.57 12.67 16.37
C SER A 48 -33.30 12.01 15.19
N ARG A 49 -32.56 11.61 14.14
CA ARG A 49 -33.10 11.15 12.84
C ARG A 49 -34.08 12.15 12.22
N THR A 50 -33.96 13.43 12.56
CA THR A 50 -34.74 14.50 11.96
C THR A 50 -34.32 14.68 10.52
N PHE A 51 -35.31 14.93 9.65
CA PHE A 51 -35.05 15.28 8.28
C PHE A 51 -34.50 16.71 8.23
N ILE A 52 -33.31 16.88 7.65
CA ILE A 52 -32.69 18.20 7.50
C ILE A 52 -33.09 18.75 6.14
N CYS A 53 -32.69 18.07 5.07
CA CYS A 53 -32.80 18.59 3.71
C CYS A 53 -32.70 17.51 2.64
N THR A 54 -33.12 17.84 1.42
CA THR A 54 -32.80 17.08 0.22
C THR A 54 -31.59 17.72 -0.48
N ALA A 55 -30.48 16.99 -0.55
CA ALA A 55 -29.28 17.42 -1.25
C ALA A 55 -29.26 16.86 -2.68
N ARG A 56 -28.81 17.68 -3.65
CA ARG A 56 -28.78 17.31 -5.06
C ARG A 56 -27.38 17.40 -5.65
N ASP A 57 -27.08 16.51 -6.59
CA ASP A 57 -25.89 16.59 -7.44
C ASP A 57 -26.33 16.82 -8.89
N ALA A 58 -26.02 18.00 -9.42
CA ALA A 58 -26.38 18.39 -10.78
C ALA A 58 -25.74 17.48 -11.85
N ALA A 59 -24.65 16.78 -11.54
CA ALA A 59 -24.00 15.87 -12.49
C ALA A 59 -24.67 14.49 -12.58
N LEU A 60 -25.50 14.13 -11.60
CA LEU A 60 -26.12 12.80 -11.48
C LEU A 60 -27.65 12.86 -11.55
N GLU A 61 -28.23 14.06 -11.70
CA GLU A 61 -29.67 14.27 -11.77
C GLU A 61 -30.29 13.55 -12.97
N GLY A 62 -31.31 12.72 -12.71
CA GLY A 62 -32.04 12.00 -13.76
C GLY A 62 -31.40 10.68 -14.21
N LEU A 63 -30.28 10.27 -13.62
CA LEU A 63 -29.67 8.96 -13.83
C LEU A 63 -30.08 7.99 -12.72
N THR A 64 -30.29 6.72 -13.08
CA THR A 64 -30.54 5.68 -12.06
C THR A 64 -29.24 5.27 -11.37
N VAL A 65 -29.35 4.74 -10.15
CA VAL A 65 -28.16 4.29 -9.38
C VAL A 65 -27.39 3.20 -10.13
N GLU A 66 -28.08 2.31 -10.82
CA GLU A 66 -27.49 1.21 -11.58
C GLU A 66 -26.70 1.70 -12.81
N GLU A 67 -27.24 2.67 -13.54
CA GLU A 67 -26.55 3.31 -14.68
C GLU A 67 -25.26 3.98 -14.25
N VAL A 68 -25.26 4.69 -13.12
CA VAL A 68 -24.07 5.35 -12.59
C VAL A 68 -22.99 4.31 -12.23
N VAL A 69 -23.39 3.20 -11.61
CA VAL A 69 -22.46 2.12 -11.23
C VAL A 69 -21.87 1.44 -12.47
N THR A 70 -22.69 1.12 -13.46
CA THR A 70 -22.24 0.47 -14.70
C THR A 70 -21.33 1.37 -15.54
N ALA A 71 -21.67 2.66 -15.68
CA ALA A 71 -20.84 3.65 -16.36
C ALA A 71 -19.46 3.79 -15.70
N ARG A 72 -19.40 3.85 -14.36
CA ARG A 72 -18.14 3.89 -13.61
C ARG A 72 -17.33 2.61 -13.74
N ALA A 73 -17.98 1.44 -13.72
CA ALA A 73 -17.30 0.17 -13.96
C ALA A 73 -16.66 0.14 -15.35
N ARG A 74 -17.38 0.62 -16.37
CA ARG A 74 -16.87 0.75 -17.75
C ARG A 74 -15.69 1.72 -17.84
N GLN A 75 -15.79 2.88 -17.21
CA GLN A 75 -14.69 3.85 -17.15
C GLN A 75 -13.44 3.25 -16.49
N ARG A 76 -13.61 2.58 -15.34
CA ARG A 76 -12.51 1.92 -14.63
C ARG A 76 -11.84 0.83 -15.46
N LYS A 77 -12.61 0.07 -16.24
CA LYS A 77 -12.05 -0.95 -17.15
C LYS A 77 -11.18 -0.29 -18.23
N ARG A 78 -11.69 0.75 -18.91
CA ARG A 78 -10.94 1.51 -19.92
C ARG A 78 -9.63 2.08 -19.39
N VAL A 79 -9.68 2.77 -18.23
CA VAL A 79 -8.48 3.34 -17.61
C VAL A 79 -7.46 2.25 -17.26
N ARG A 80 -7.91 1.09 -16.79
CA ARG A 80 -6.98 -0.03 -16.51
C ARG A 80 -6.35 -0.59 -17.79
N GLU A 81 -7.10 -0.68 -18.88
CA GLU A 81 -6.59 -1.12 -20.18
C GLU A 81 -5.54 -0.13 -20.70
N GLU A 82 -5.82 1.17 -20.65
CA GLU A 82 -4.87 2.22 -21.01
C GLU A 82 -3.61 2.16 -20.16
N VAL A 83 -3.73 2.05 -18.83
CA VAL A 83 -2.58 1.92 -17.94
C VAL A 83 -1.78 0.65 -18.22
N ARG A 84 -2.45 -0.46 -18.56
CA ARG A 84 -1.76 -1.70 -18.95
C ARG A 84 -1.00 -1.54 -20.26
N ALA A 85 -1.61 -0.90 -21.26
CA ALA A 85 -0.96 -0.61 -22.54
C ALA A 85 0.26 0.30 -22.35
N LEU A 86 0.12 1.38 -21.57
CA LEU A 86 1.21 2.28 -21.22
C LEU A 86 2.34 1.55 -20.48
N LYS A 87 2.01 0.68 -19.53
CA LYS A 87 3.02 -0.14 -18.83
C LYS A 87 3.73 -1.13 -19.76
N ALA A 88 3.03 -1.71 -20.73
CA ALA A 88 3.62 -2.61 -21.71
C ALA A 88 4.60 -1.86 -22.63
N LEU A 89 4.23 -0.66 -23.10
CA LEU A 89 5.12 0.21 -23.86
C LEU A 89 6.33 0.65 -23.03
N ALA A 90 6.11 1.03 -21.76
CA ALA A 90 7.19 1.44 -20.87
C ALA A 90 8.21 0.33 -20.61
N LYS A 91 7.81 -0.94 -20.56
CA LYS A 91 8.74 -2.07 -20.46
C LYS A 91 9.64 -2.24 -21.68
N GLY A 92 9.22 -1.76 -22.85
CA GLY A 92 10.01 -1.79 -24.07
C GLY A 92 11.07 -0.68 -24.13
N VAL A 93 10.91 0.38 -23.33
CA VAL A 93 11.93 1.41 -23.15
C VAL A 93 12.94 0.85 -22.16
N GLY A 94 14.17 0.60 -22.63
CA GLY A 94 15.25 0.07 -21.80
C GLY A 94 15.58 0.99 -20.62
N ASP A 95 16.30 0.45 -19.63
CA ASP A 95 16.70 1.24 -18.47
C ASP A 95 17.67 2.36 -18.90
N PRO A 96 17.32 3.64 -18.73
CA PRO A 96 18.14 4.76 -19.19
C PRO A 96 19.52 4.78 -18.50
N MET A 97 19.62 4.17 -17.32
CA MET A 97 20.87 4.07 -16.58
C MET A 97 21.83 3.05 -17.22
N LEU A 98 21.31 1.97 -17.80
CA LEU A 98 22.13 1.01 -18.54
C LEU A 98 22.66 1.62 -19.83
N ASP A 99 21.83 2.38 -20.54
CA ASP A 99 22.26 3.13 -21.73
C ASP A 99 23.36 4.15 -21.39
N LEU A 100 23.22 4.85 -20.26
CA LEU A 100 24.24 5.80 -19.79
C LEU A 100 25.54 5.12 -19.36
N LEU A 101 25.46 3.96 -18.68
CA LEU A 101 26.64 3.17 -18.33
C LEU A 101 27.34 2.61 -19.58
N ALA A 102 26.57 2.15 -20.57
CA ALA A 102 27.10 1.70 -21.85
C ALA A 102 27.76 2.82 -22.65
N ALA A 103 27.23 4.05 -22.58
CA ALA A 103 27.87 5.22 -23.18
C ALA A 103 29.22 5.52 -22.48
N LYS A 104 29.24 5.53 -21.14
CA LYS A 104 30.46 5.78 -20.36
C LYS A 104 31.52 4.70 -20.54
N SER A 105 31.15 3.43 -20.63
CA SER A 105 32.11 2.34 -20.82
C SER A 105 32.77 2.40 -22.19
N LYS A 106 32.05 2.85 -23.24
CA LYS A 106 32.63 3.10 -24.57
C LYS A 106 33.66 4.24 -24.53
N GLU A 107 33.37 5.32 -23.83
CA GLU A 107 34.30 6.44 -23.64
C GLU A 107 35.55 5.99 -22.84
N GLN A 108 35.36 5.16 -21.80
CA GLN A 108 36.46 4.63 -21.00
C GLN A 108 37.31 3.58 -21.73
N GLY A 109 36.71 2.77 -22.60
CA GLY A 109 37.45 1.83 -23.46
C GLY A 109 38.36 2.54 -24.49
N GLN A 110 38.16 3.84 -24.70
CA GLN A 110 39.03 4.68 -25.51
C GLN A 110 40.27 5.18 -24.73
N VAL A 111 40.32 4.95 -23.42
CA VAL A 111 41.50 5.18 -22.58
C VAL A 111 42.38 3.94 -22.69
N ALA A 112 43.61 4.11 -23.19
CA ALA A 112 44.55 3.01 -23.40
C ALA A 112 44.70 2.16 -22.13
N ALA A 113 44.55 0.84 -22.28
CA ALA A 113 44.71 -0.12 -21.18
C ALA A 113 46.08 0.06 -20.53
N PHE A 114 46.11 0.22 -19.20
CA PHE A 114 47.35 0.24 -18.44
C PHE A 114 48.12 -1.07 -18.63
N HIS A 115 49.45 -0.99 -18.63
CA HIS A 115 50.32 -2.15 -18.77
C HIS A 115 50.05 -3.13 -17.62
N GLN A 116 49.52 -4.31 -17.93
CA GLN A 116 49.41 -5.38 -16.93
C GLN A 116 50.83 -5.84 -16.60
N GLN A 117 51.20 -5.77 -15.32
CA GLN A 117 52.48 -6.31 -14.88
C GLN A 117 52.42 -7.82 -15.00
N GLU A 118 53.39 -8.40 -15.69
CA GLU A 118 53.55 -9.85 -15.76
C GLU A 118 53.74 -10.39 -14.32
N PRO A 119 53.17 -11.57 -14.01
CA PRO A 119 53.30 -12.15 -12.69
C PRO A 119 54.79 -12.32 -12.36
N ALA A 120 55.21 -11.75 -11.23
CA ALA A 120 56.60 -11.81 -10.81
C ALA A 120 56.98 -13.27 -10.50
N GLU A 121 57.87 -13.85 -11.30
CA GLU A 121 58.42 -15.18 -11.06
C GLU A 121 59.62 -15.08 -10.12
N GLY A 122 59.35 -15.13 -8.82
CA GLY A 122 60.37 -15.13 -7.78
C GLY A 122 60.51 -16.49 -7.07
N PRO A 123 61.69 -16.85 -6.55
CA PRO A 123 61.89 -18.11 -5.83
C PRO A 123 60.96 -18.23 -4.61
N PHE A 124 60.68 -17.11 -3.93
CA PHE A 124 59.75 -17.05 -2.80
C PHE A 124 58.29 -17.36 -3.20
N ILE A 125 57.89 -17.01 -4.42
CA ILE A 125 56.52 -17.24 -4.92
C ILE A 125 56.35 -18.70 -5.31
N GLN A 126 57.35 -19.29 -5.96
CA GLN A 126 57.35 -20.72 -6.30
C GLN A 126 57.36 -21.61 -5.04
N GLU A 127 58.08 -21.19 -4.00
CA GLU A 127 58.08 -21.89 -2.70
C GLU A 127 56.72 -21.79 -2.01
N ALA A 128 56.08 -20.61 -2.03
CA ALA A 128 54.72 -20.43 -1.52
C ALA A 128 53.66 -21.26 -2.30
N GLU A 129 53.78 -21.34 -3.62
CA GLU A 129 52.89 -22.16 -4.46
C GLU A 129 53.07 -23.67 -4.22
N SER A 130 54.31 -24.12 -4.01
CA SER A 130 54.57 -25.54 -3.69
C SER A 130 54.04 -25.91 -2.30
N ALA A 131 54.12 -25.01 -1.32
CA ALA A 131 53.52 -25.18 0.00
C ALA A 131 51.99 -25.24 -0.05
N LEU A 132 51.35 -24.52 -1.00
CA LEU A 132 49.90 -24.57 -1.20
C LEU A 132 49.44 -25.85 -1.90
N LYS A 133 50.22 -26.43 -2.81
CA LYS A 133 49.86 -27.66 -3.55
C LYS A 133 49.64 -28.89 -2.67
N GLY A 134 50.27 -28.97 -1.50
CA GLY A 134 50.09 -30.06 -0.54
C GLY A 134 48.98 -29.80 0.50
N ARG A 135 48.42 -28.59 0.54
CA ARG A 135 47.43 -28.17 1.52
C ARG A 135 46.08 -28.09 0.83
N GLU A 136 45.25 -29.12 0.99
CA GLU A 136 43.86 -29.01 0.58
C GLU A 136 43.26 -27.78 1.27
N PRO A 137 42.62 -26.87 0.52
CA PRO A 137 41.98 -25.72 1.14
C PRO A 137 40.84 -26.26 2.00
N VAL A 138 41.07 -26.29 3.31
CA VAL A 138 40.00 -26.54 4.28
C VAL A 138 39.14 -25.28 4.29
N PHE A 139 38.28 -25.16 3.29
CA PHE A 139 37.09 -24.33 3.40
C PHE A 139 36.27 -24.98 4.50
N LYS A 140 36.38 -24.47 5.74
CA LYS A 140 35.32 -24.67 6.72
C LYS A 140 34.09 -24.03 6.12
N GLN A 141 33.24 -24.86 5.49
CA GLN A 141 31.87 -24.48 5.23
C GLN A 141 31.31 -24.07 6.59
N PHE A 142 31.04 -22.79 6.75
CA PHE A 142 30.35 -22.30 7.94
C PHE A 142 28.93 -22.82 7.83
N GLU A 143 28.71 -24.04 8.33
CA GLU A 143 27.38 -24.55 8.59
C GLU A 143 26.95 -23.94 9.93
N PRO A 144 26.04 -22.96 9.94
CA PRO A 144 25.60 -22.37 11.19
C PRO A 144 24.93 -23.45 12.03
N GLU A 145 25.36 -23.58 13.29
CA GLU A 145 24.73 -24.45 14.27
C GLU A 145 23.22 -24.09 14.38
N PRO A 146 22.33 -25.08 14.60
CA PRO A 146 20.89 -24.84 14.62
C PRO A 146 20.47 -23.84 15.71
N GLU A 147 21.30 -23.65 16.74
CA GLU A 147 21.10 -22.67 17.81
C GLU A 147 21.25 -21.21 17.32
N ASP A 148 22.21 -20.93 16.44
CA ASP A 148 22.43 -19.60 15.88
C ASP A 148 21.32 -19.21 14.89
N LEU A 149 20.82 -20.20 14.14
CA LEU A 149 19.64 -20.04 13.29
C LEU A 149 18.37 -19.80 14.12
N GLN A 150 18.28 -20.38 15.31
CA GLN A 150 17.18 -20.12 16.24
C GLN A 150 17.30 -18.75 16.90
N ALA A 151 18.51 -18.32 17.29
CA ALA A 151 18.75 -17.01 17.87
C ALA A 151 18.45 -15.88 16.87
N THR A 152 18.90 -16.00 15.62
CA THR A 152 18.59 -15.04 14.55
C THR A 152 17.10 -15.01 14.21
N LYS A 153 16.42 -16.17 14.14
CA LYS A 153 14.96 -16.24 13.97
C LYS A 153 14.20 -15.62 15.15
N LYS A 154 14.67 -15.83 16.38
CA LYS A 154 14.10 -15.21 17.60
C LYS A 154 14.24 -13.69 17.56
N LEU A 155 15.41 -13.16 17.22
CA LEU A 155 15.64 -11.72 17.07
C LEU A 155 14.74 -11.11 15.99
N LEU A 156 14.57 -11.78 14.85
CA LEU A 156 13.64 -11.36 13.79
C LEU A 156 12.16 -11.39 14.21
N THR A 157 11.77 -12.31 15.11
CA THR A 157 10.42 -12.32 15.70
C THR A 157 10.26 -11.34 16.87
N GLU A 158 11.34 -10.99 17.55
CA GLU A 158 11.37 -10.10 18.72
C GLU A 158 11.48 -8.63 18.34
N GLU A 159 11.89 -8.30 17.11
CA GLU A 159 11.60 -7.02 16.45
C GLU A 159 10.09 -6.86 16.25
N LYS A 160 9.38 -6.70 17.36
CA LYS A 160 8.00 -6.24 17.42
C LYS A 160 7.99 -4.86 16.76
N VAL A 161 7.43 -4.82 15.56
CA VAL A 161 6.98 -3.58 14.92
C VAL A 161 6.07 -2.87 15.91
N VAL A 162 6.59 -1.81 16.53
CA VAL A 162 5.83 -0.99 17.47
C VAL A 162 4.79 -0.21 16.67
N PRO A 163 3.47 -0.44 16.86
CA PRO A 163 2.46 0.35 16.19
C PRO A 163 2.47 1.77 16.74
N LEU A 164 2.57 2.76 15.86
CA LEU A 164 2.60 4.19 16.22
C LEU A 164 1.29 4.70 16.86
N HIS A 165 0.24 3.88 16.96
CA HIS A 165 -1.08 4.24 17.48
C HIS A 165 -1.62 3.12 18.39
N GLY A 166 -2.30 3.50 19.48
CA GLY A 166 -2.74 2.62 20.58
C GLY A 166 -3.87 1.64 20.28
N ASP A 167 -4.12 1.31 19.01
CA ASP A 167 -5.07 0.29 18.61
C ASP A 167 -4.37 -1.09 18.60
N PRO A 168 -5.03 -2.16 19.09
CA PRO A 168 -4.47 -3.50 19.04
C PRO A 168 -4.30 -3.96 17.57
N PHE A 169 -3.07 -4.35 17.21
CA PHE A 169 -2.79 -4.98 15.93
C PHE A 169 -3.18 -6.46 15.97
N PHE A 170 -3.91 -6.92 14.96
CA PHE A 170 -4.33 -8.32 14.83
C PHE A 170 -3.57 -8.97 13.68
N GLN A 171 -2.97 -10.14 13.94
CA GLN A 171 -2.26 -10.87 12.89
C GLN A 171 -3.25 -11.56 11.94
N ASN A 172 -4.42 -11.96 12.45
CA ASN A 172 -5.45 -12.67 11.70
C ASN A 172 -6.86 -12.09 11.93
N GLU A 173 -7.76 -12.23 10.95
CA GLU A 173 -9.16 -11.78 11.06
C GLU A 173 -9.92 -12.43 12.22
N PHE A 174 -9.57 -13.67 12.56
CA PHE A 174 -10.19 -14.42 13.64
C PHE A 174 -9.86 -13.84 15.03
N GLU A 175 -8.64 -13.34 15.23
CA GLU A 175 -8.23 -12.68 16.47
C GLU A 175 -8.96 -11.35 16.66
N ARG A 176 -9.08 -10.58 15.57
CA ARG A 176 -9.87 -9.35 15.53
C ARG A 176 -11.32 -9.61 15.91
N TYR A 177 -11.92 -10.68 15.37
CA TYR A 177 -13.29 -11.06 15.69
C TYR A 177 -13.47 -11.44 17.17
N ARG A 178 -12.55 -12.21 17.75
CA ARG A 178 -12.56 -12.56 19.18
C ARG A 178 -12.44 -11.34 20.09
N TYR A 179 -11.57 -10.39 19.73
CA TYR A 179 -11.40 -9.15 20.47
C TYR A 179 -12.69 -8.30 20.46
N LEU A 180 -13.28 -8.10 19.28
CA LEU A 180 -14.54 -7.35 19.14
C LEU A 180 -15.71 -8.01 19.88
N LEU A 181 -15.77 -9.34 19.90
CA LEU A 181 -16.76 -10.07 20.72
C LEU A 181 -16.57 -9.84 22.22
N ARG A 182 -15.31 -9.76 22.68
CA ARG A 182 -14.98 -9.50 24.10
C ARG A 182 -15.35 -8.06 24.49
N GLU A 183 -15.03 -7.07 23.65
CA GLU A 183 -15.46 -5.68 23.87
C GLU A 183 -16.98 -5.54 23.91
N LYS A 184 -17.70 -6.15 22.96
CA LYS A 184 -19.17 -6.15 22.96
C LYS A 184 -19.75 -6.73 24.24
N LYS A 185 -19.19 -7.85 24.74
CA LYS A 185 -19.63 -8.44 26.01
C LYS A 185 -19.41 -7.49 27.19
N GLN A 186 -18.24 -6.84 27.25
CA GLN A 186 -17.92 -5.90 28.33
C GLN A 186 -18.81 -4.64 28.29
N LEU A 187 -19.11 -4.12 27.09
CA LEU A 187 -20.06 -3.02 26.90
C LEU A 187 -21.45 -3.43 27.38
N THR A 188 -21.96 -4.59 26.95
CA THR A 188 -23.28 -5.07 27.40
C THR A 188 -23.37 -5.36 28.90
N GLN A 189 -22.24 -5.69 29.56
CA GLN A 189 -22.20 -5.86 31.01
C GLN A 189 -22.15 -4.52 31.75
N LYS A 190 -21.45 -3.52 31.20
CA LYS A 190 -21.48 -2.15 31.74
C LYS A 190 -22.86 -1.53 31.60
N ASP A 191 -23.52 -1.68 30.46
CA ASP A 191 -24.87 -1.14 30.22
C ASP A 191 -25.94 -1.79 31.11
N ARG A 192 -25.66 -2.97 31.69
CA ARG A 192 -26.55 -3.66 32.65
C ARG A 192 -26.25 -3.32 34.12
N ALA A 193 -25.13 -2.65 34.38
CA ALA A 193 -24.68 -2.28 35.71
C ALA A 193 -24.99 -0.81 36.07
N PHE A 194 -25.54 -0.06 35.11
CA PHE A 194 -26.16 1.26 35.30
C PHE A 194 -27.69 1.14 35.18
#